data_AF-A0A6B0Z3D6-F1
#
_entry.id   AF-A0A6B0Z3D6-F1
#
_cell.length_a   1.000
_cell.length_b   1.000
_cell.length_c   1.000
_cell.angle_alpha   90.00
_cell.angle_beta   90.00
_cell.angle_gamma   90.00
#
_symmetry.space_group_name_H-M   'P 1'
#
loop_
_entity.id
_entity.type
_entity.pdbx_description
1 polymer ?
#
loop_
_entity_poly.entity_id
_entity_poly.type
_entity_poly.pdbx_seq_one_letter_code
_entity_poly.pdbx_strand_id
1 'polypeptide(L)'
;YNSTESIEGQWYVFIIGAEDGITISHSNPKFIGRDPSLRIDATGYFYGDDMLSATESGRWVDYVLANPETGTDRQKHTWAVLHDSLIFASGWYE
;
A
#
# COMPACT_ATOMS: atom_id res chain seq x y z
N TYR A 1 -8.13 -12.64 -4.15
CA TYR A 1 -8.62 -11.79 -5.25
C TYR A 1 -7.64 -10.64 -5.56
N ASN A 2 -6.38 -10.74 -5.13
CA ASN A 2 -5.33 -9.78 -5.40
C ASN A 2 -4.02 -10.57 -5.38
N SER A 3 -3.44 -10.75 -6.56
CA SER A 3 -2.27 -11.59 -6.80
C SER A 3 -1.35 -10.86 -7.79
N THR A 4 -0.24 -11.48 -8.19
CA THR A 4 0.65 -10.85 -9.17
C THR A 4 -0.05 -10.61 -10.51
N GLU A 5 -0.98 -11.49 -10.88
CA GLU A 5 -1.80 -11.39 -12.10
C GLU A 5 -2.80 -10.24 -12.07
N SER A 6 -3.13 -9.66 -10.91
CA SER A 6 -4.01 -8.49 -10.81
C SER A 6 -3.26 -7.15 -10.97
N ILE A 7 -1.95 -7.19 -11.24
CA ILE A 7 -1.17 -5.99 -11.52
C ILE A 7 -1.39 -5.61 -13.00
N GLU A 8 -1.82 -4.37 -13.25
CA GLU A 8 -1.94 -3.82 -14.59
C GLU A 8 -0.83 -2.78 -14.81
N GLY A 9 0.25 -3.18 -15.49
CA GLY A 9 1.47 -2.39 -15.56
C GLY A 9 2.03 -2.16 -14.16
N GLN A 10 1.93 -0.92 -13.66
CA GLN A 10 2.34 -0.54 -12.32
C GLN A 10 1.20 -0.51 -11.29
N TRP A 11 -0.04 -0.60 -11.76
CA TRP A 11 -1.23 -0.36 -10.96
C TRP A 11 -1.67 -1.62 -10.22
N TYR A 12 -1.89 -1.49 -8.92
CA TYR A 12 -2.47 -2.54 -8.11
C TYR A 12 -3.11 -1.95 -6.85
N VAL A 13 -4.17 -2.61 -6.39
CA VAL A 13 -4.82 -2.28 -5.12
C VAL A 13 -4.15 -3.07 -4.00
N PHE A 14 -4.21 -2.58 -2.77
CA PHE A 14 -4.05 -3.39 -1.55
C PHE A 14 -5.03 -2.90 -0.49
N ILE A 15 -5.33 -3.77 0.47
CA ILE A 15 -6.36 -3.53 1.49
C ILE A 15 -5.80 -3.83 2.87
N ILE A 16 -6.04 -2.92 3.81
CA ILE A 16 -5.70 -3.05 5.22
C ILE A 16 -7.00 -3.02 6.03
N GLY A 17 -7.11 -3.86 7.06
CA GLY A 17 -8.21 -3.78 8.03
C GLY A 17 -8.02 -2.56 8.93
N ALA A 18 -9.03 -1.70 9.04
CA ALA A 18 -8.92 -0.47 9.83
C ALA A 18 -8.98 -0.75 11.35
N GLU A 19 -9.60 -1.86 11.75
CA GLU A 19 -9.75 -2.23 13.17
C GLU A 19 -8.48 -2.89 13.73
N ASP A 20 -7.92 -3.87 13.02
CA ASP A 20 -6.75 -4.63 13.45
C ASP A 20 -5.43 -4.07 12.89
N GLY A 21 -5.50 -3.15 11.92
CA GLY A 21 -4.34 -2.59 11.23
C GLY A 21 -3.62 -3.62 10.37
N ILE A 22 -4.22 -4.76 10.02
CA ILE A 22 -3.52 -5.85 9.31
C ILE A 22 -3.77 -5.80 7.82
N THR A 23 -2.74 -6.09 7.02
CA THR A 23 -2.90 -6.22 5.57
C THR A 23 -3.76 -7.44 5.22
N ILE A 24 -4.95 -7.21 4.68
CA ILE A 24 -5.91 -8.26 4.30
C ILE A 24 -5.63 -8.77 2.87
N SER A 25 -5.21 -7.88 1.97
CA SER A 25 -5.07 -8.19 0.55
C SER A 25 -3.92 -7.42 -0.07
N HIS A 26 -3.05 -8.08 -0.83
CA HIS A 26 -1.96 -7.45 -1.56
C HIS A 26 -1.49 -8.36 -2.71
N SER A 27 -1.07 -7.76 -3.83
CA SER A 27 -0.52 -8.47 -5.00
C SER A 27 0.75 -9.30 -4.69
N ASN A 28 1.64 -8.76 -3.85
CA ASN A 28 2.74 -9.49 -3.20
C ASN A 28 2.25 -10.20 -1.92
N PRO A 29 2.19 -11.55 -1.90
CA PRO A 29 1.68 -12.32 -0.77
C PRO A 29 2.47 -12.15 0.53
N LYS A 30 3.71 -11.68 0.47
CA LYS A 30 4.55 -11.49 1.68
C LYS A 30 4.00 -10.42 2.63
N PHE A 31 3.17 -9.52 2.13
CA PHE A 31 2.54 -8.48 2.96
C PHE A 31 1.25 -8.94 3.62
N ILE A 32 0.58 -9.97 3.12
CA ILE A 32 -0.70 -10.43 3.67
C ILE A 32 -0.48 -10.94 5.10
N GLY A 33 -1.34 -10.51 6.04
CA GLY A 33 -1.23 -10.84 7.47
C GLY A 33 -0.13 -10.09 8.22
N ARG A 34 0.46 -9.04 7.61
CA ARG A 34 1.48 -8.21 8.24
C ARG A 34 0.95 -6.84 8.62
N ASP A 35 1.50 -6.33 9.70
CA ASP A 35 1.33 -4.97 10.21
C ASP A 35 2.04 -3.97 9.28
N PRO A 36 1.31 -3.05 8.63
CA PRO A 36 1.87 -1.98 7.81
C PRO A 36 2.76 -1.01 8.58
N SER A 37 2.58 -0.79 9.90
CA SER A 37 3.41 0.14 10.69
C SER A 37 4.90 -0.25 10.68
N LEU A 38 5.20 -1.53 10.42
CA LEU A 38 6.57 -2.05 10.28
C LEU A 38 7.17 -1.83 8.88
N ARG A 39 6.41 -1.27 7.95
CA ARG A 39 6.88 -0.98 6.59
C ARG A 39 7.75 0.27 6.62
N ILE A 40 9.01 0.06 6.25
CA ILE A 40 10.01 1.09 6.09
C ILE A 40 10.47 1.09 4.63
N ASP A 41 10.58 2.26 4.02
CA ASP A 41 11.14 2.37 2.68
C ASP A 41 12.68 2.46 2.70
N ALA A 42 13.28 2.52 1.51
CA ALA A 42 14.74 2.59 1.34
C ALA A 42 15.37 3.86 1.94
N THR A 43 14.58 4.89 2.26
CA THR A 43 15.04 6.14 2.89
C THR A 43 14.98 6.10 4.41
N GLY A 44 14.36 5.06 4.98
CA GLY A 44 14.11 4.94 6.41
C GLY A 44 12.75 5.50 6.85
N TYR A 45 11.85 5.83 5.93
CA TYR A 45 10.54 6.38 6.23
C TYR A 45 9.51 5.29 6.52
N PHE A 46 8.86 5.38 7.68
CA PHE A 46 7.78 4.50 8.13
C PHE A 46 6.43 4.93 7.52
N TYR A 47 6.25 4.68 6.23
CA TYR A 47 5.06 5.11 5.48
C TYR A 47 3.77 4.37 5.86
N GLY A 48 3.88 3.25 6.58
CA GLY A 48 2.73 2.46 7.01
C GLY A 48 1.81 3.19 7.99
N ASP A 49 2.38 3.98 8.89
CA ASP A 49 1.62 4.77 9.87
C ASP A 49 0.72 5.80 9.16
N ASP A 50 1.26 6.43 8.12
CA ASP A 50 0.51 7.36 7.29
C ASP A 50 -0.64 6.66 6.55
N MET A 51 -0.43 5.45 6.03
CA MET A 51 -1.52 4.66 5.44
C MET A 51 -2.60 4.31 6.46
N LEU A 52 -2.22 3.89 7.67
CA LEU A 52 -3.14 3.56 8.76
C LEU A 52 -3.92 4.79 9.25
N SER A 53 -3.38 6.00 9.06
CA SER A 53 -4.05 7.26 9.39
C SER A 53 -5.09 7.72 8.36
N ALA A 54 -5.28 6.98 7.25
CA ALA A 54 -6.26 7.34 6.22
C ALA A 54 -7.69 7.36 6.77
N THR A 55 -8.45 8.38 6.36
CA THR A 55 -9.87 8.54 6.73
C THR A 55 -10.76 8.38 5.49
N GLU A 56 -12.08 8.56 5.64
CA GLU A 56 -13.03 8.55 4.52
C GLU A 56 -12.77 9.67 3.51
N SER A 57 -12.09 10.75 3.93
CA SER A 57 -11.64 11.81 3.02
C SER A 57 -10.40 11.42 2.21
N GLY A 58 -9.77 10.30 2.58
CA GLY A 58 -8.54 9.79 2.00
C GLY A 58 -7.29 10.59 2.33
N ARG A 59 -6.15 10.03 1.94
CA ARG A 59 -4.81 10.56 2.20
C ARG A 59 -3.86 10.15 1.07
N TRP A 60 -3.06 11.10 0.60
CA TRP A 60 -1.88 10.80 -0.21
C TRP A 60 -0.70 10.43 0.68
N VAL A 61 -0.01 9.34 0.34
CA VAL A 61 1.18 8.84 1.03
C VAL A 61 2.26 8.58 -0.01
N ASP A 62 3.39 9.24 0.17
CA ASP A 62 4.51 9.25 -0.76
C ASP A 62 5.69 8.48 -0.15
N TYR A 63 6.18 7.45 -0.83
CA TYR A 63 7.25 6.58 -0.31
C TYR A 63 8.00 5.88 -1.43
N VAL A 64 9.18 5.34 -1.12
CA VAL A 64 9.97 4.57 -2.08
C VAL A 64 9.58 3.10 -2.05
N LEU A 65 9.31 2.51 -3.21
CA LEU A 65 9.06 1.08 -3.33
C LEU A 65 9.50 0.58 -4.70
N ALA A 66 9.86 -0.70 -4.80
CA ALA A 66 10.11 -1.36 -6.08
C ALA A 66 8.86 -1.23 -6.99
N ASN A 67 9.04 -0.62 -8.16
CA ASN A 67 8.03 -0.58 -9.21
C ASN A 67 7.91 -1.99 -9.82
N PRO A 68 6.70 -2.60 -9.87
CA PRO A 68 6.53 -3.97 -10.35
C PRO A 68 6.85 -4.16 -11.85
N GLU A 69 6.81 -3.11 -12.67
CA GLU A 69 7.17 -3.17 -14.10
C GLU A 69 8.69 -3.20 -14.31
N THR A 70 9.42 -2.40 -13.54
CA THR A 70 10.87 -2.22 -13.74
C THR A 70 11.73 -3.02 -12.77
N GLY A 71 11.15 -3.46 -11.65
CA GLY A 71 11.86 -4.12 -10.55
C GLY A 71 12.80 -3.19 -9.77
N THR A 72 12.79 -1.88 -10.04
CA THR A 72 13.67 -0.90 -9.39
C THR A 72 12.89 -0.01 -8.43
N ASP A 73 13.55 0.41 -7.36
CA ASP A 73 12.99 1.37 -6.41
C ASP A 73 12.70 2.70 -7.10
N ARG A 74 11.46 3.17 -6.90
CA ARG A 74 10.94 4.42 -7.45
C ARG A 74 10.09 5.14 -6.40
N GLN A 75 9.95 6.44 -6.58
CA GLN A 75 9.00 7.23 -5.81
C GLN A 75 7.60 6.76 -6.18
N LYS A 76 6.79 6.43 -5.18
CA LYS A 76 5.41 6.01 -5.35
C LYS A 76 4.47 6.96 -4.63
N HIS A 77 3.38 7.33 -5.30
CA HIS A 77 2.31 8.17 -4.80
C HIS A 77 1.05 7.33 -4.62
N THR A 78 0.69 7.02 -3.37
CA THR A 78 -0.46 6.17 -3.05
C THR A 78 -1.60 6.98 -2.46
N TRP A 79 -2.80 6.83 -3.04
CA TRP A 79 -4.03 7.26 -2.41
C TRP A 79 -4.56 6.14 -1.53
N ALA A 80 -4.76 6.42 -0.24
CA ALA A 80 -5.38 5.52 0.73
C ALA A 80 -6.69 6.14 1.23
N VAL A 81 -7.76 5.36 1.27
CA VAL A 81 -9.09 5.83 1.72
C VAL A 81 -9.78 4.77 2.57
N LEU A 82 -10.34 5.20 3.70
CA LEU A 82 -11.16 4.37 4.56
C LEU A 82 -12.57 4.23 3.99
N HIS A 83 -13.06 3.00 3.89
CA HIS A 83 -14.43 2.70 3.50
C HIS A 83 -14.86 1.38 4.16
N ASP A 84 -15.96 1.38 4.89
CA ASP A 84 -16.51 0.19 5.56
C ASP A 84 -15.47 -0.61 6.36
N SER A 85 -14.73 0.09 7.24
CA SER A 85 -13.65 -0.48 8.08
C SER A 85 -12.48 -1.10 7.31
N LEU A 86 -12.34 -0.77 6.03
CA LEU A 86 -11.22 -1.19 5.18
C LEU A 86 -10.52 0.04 4.61
N ILE A 87 -9.19 0.05 4.67
CA ILE A 87 -8.37 1.04 3.98
C ILE A 87 -8.01 0.47 2.62
N PHE A 88 -8.59 1.04 1.57
CA PHE A 88 -8.25 0.73 0.19
C PHE A 88 -7.13 1.66 -0.26
N ALA A 89 -6.11 1.09 -0.89
CA ALA A 89 -4.98 1.86 -1.36
C ALA A 89 -4.50 1.42 -2.74
N SER A 90 -4.16 2.39 -3.57
CA SER A 90 -3.57 2.21 -4.90
C SER A 90 -2.76 3.45 -5.27
N GLY A 91 -1.78 3.31 -6.17
CA GLY A 91 -0.89 4.40 -6.50
C GLY A 91 -0.07 4.16 -7.75
N TRP A 92 0.65 5.20 -8.14
CA TRP A 92 1.57 5.21 -9.28
C TRP A 92 3.01 5.49 -8.86
N TYR A 93 3.92 5.18 -9.76
CA TYR A 93 5.36 5.35 -9.63
C TYR A 93 5.87 6.38 -10.66
N GLU A 94 6.83 7.19 -10.25
CA GLU A 94 7.66 8.04 -11.12
C GLU A 94 8.74 7.24 -11.88
#